data_AF-A0A9C7SFH3-F1
#
_entry.id   AF-A0A9C7SFH3-F1
#
_cell.length_a   1.000
_cell.length_b   1.000
_cell.length_c   1.000
_cell.angle_alpha   90.00
_cell.angle_beta   90.00
_cell.angle_gamma   90.00
#
_symmetry.space_group_name_H-M   'P 1'
#
loop_
_entity.id
_entity.type
_entity.pdbx_description
1 polymer ?
#
loop_
_entity_poly.entity_id
_entity_poly.type
_entity_poly.pdbx_seq_one_letter_code
_entity_poly.pdbx_strand_id
1 'polypeptide(L)'
;MDSHFPATRMRRMRKNRFSRALMREHRLSAADLIQPVFVIEGENNTESISSMPGVERLSIDLLCALGERLLSLGVPAVALFPVVGTDKKSDLAEQAYNPDGLAQRAV
;
A
#
# COMPACT_ATOMS: atom_id res chain seq x y z
N MET A 1 0.60 28.83 33.93
CA MET A 1 -0.23 28.07 34.89
C MET A 1 0.49 26.78 35.19
N ASP A 2 0.96 26.65 36.42
CA ASP A 2 1.79 25.54 36.85
C ASP A 2 0.96 24.28 37.11
N SER A 3 0.91 23.41 36.10
CA SER A 3 0.22 22.12 36.17
C SER A 3 1.08 21.11 36.94
N HIS A 4 0.78 20.91 38.21
CA HIS A 4 1.51 19.97 39.07
C HIS A 4 0.64 18.79 39.51
N PHE A 5 1.29 17.64 39.73
CA PHE A 5 0.67 16.54 40.44
C PHE A 5 0.43 16.95 41.90
N PRO A 6 -0.71 16.61 42.54
CA PRO A 6 -1.80 15.76 42.06
C PRO A 6 -2.96 16.50 41.37
N ALA A 7 -2.90 17.83 41.24
CA ALA A 7 -3.94 18.65 40.64
C ALA A 7 -4.20 18.21 39.18
N THR A 8 -3.14 18.11 38.39
CA THR A 8 -3.17 17.48 37.06
C THR A 8 -2.76 16.02 37.14
N ARG A 9 -3.63 15.13 36.63
CA ARG A 9 -3.31 13.70 36.47
C ARG A 9 -3.64 13.28 35.05
N MET A 10 -2.64 13.24 34.18
CA MET A 10 -2.78 12.89 32.76
C MET A 10 -3.39 11.49 32.55
N ARG A 11 -3.30 10.60 33.55
CA ARG A 11 -3.94 9.28 33.53
C ARG A 11 -5.47 9.33 33.56
N ARG A 12 -6.10 10.43 34.01
CA ARG A 12 -7.58 10.57 34.04
C ARG A 12 -8.17 10.38 32.65
N MET A 13 -7.61 11.05 31.64
CA MET A 13 -8.06 10.93 30.24
C MET A 13 -7.75 9.57 29.61
N ARG A 14 -6.81 8.81 30.20
CA ARG A 14 -6.43 7.47 29.73
C ARG A 14 -7.26 6.35 30.35
N LYS A 15 -8.15 6.63 31.31
CA LYS A 15 -8.89 5.60 32.08
C LYS A 15 -9.89 4.83 31.20
N ASN A 16 -10.77 5.53 30.48
CA ASN A 16 -11.88 4.91 29.76
C ASN A 16 -11.67 4.95 28.24
N ARG A 17 -12.32 4.03 27.52
CA ARG A 17 -12.26 4.00 26.04
C ARG A 17 -12.79 5.29 25.42
N PHE A 18 -13.92 5.80 25.93
CA PHE A 18 -14.52 7.04 25.40
C PHE A 18 -13.62 8.26 25.61
N SER A 19 -12.98 8.39 26.78
CA SER A 19 -12.13 9.54 27.08
C SER A 19 -10.86 9.54 26.22
N ARG A 20 -10.31 8.35 25.94
CA ARG A 20 -9.20 8.19 24.98
C ARG A 20 -9.62 8.49 23.55
N ALA A 21 -10.85 8.15 23.16
CA ALA A 21 -11.37 8.47 21.84
C ALA A 21 -11.60 9.97 21.65
N LEU A 22 -12.12 10.67 22.67
CA LEU A 22 -12.37 12.11 22.64
C LEU A 22 -11.08 12.94 22.52
N MET A 23 -10.00 12.49 23.16
CA MET A 23 -8.72 13.20 23.20
C MET A 23 -7.72 12.70 22.15
N ARG A 24 -8.13 11.85 21.21
CA ARG A 24 -7.22 11.28 20.21
C ARG A 24 -6.87 12.34 19.16
N GLU A 25 -5.59 12.61 19.01
CA GLU A 25 -5.08 13.64 18.09
C GLU A 25 -5.03 13.18 16.62
N HIS A 26 -4.75 11.89 16.39
CA HIS A 26 -4.60 11.32 15.04
C HIS A 26 -5.51 10.14 14.78
N ARG A 27 -5.99 10.00 13.55
CA ARG A 27 -6.77 8.86 13.08
C ARG A 27 -6.14 8.39 11.76
N LEU A 28 -6.03 7.07 11.61
CA LEU A 28 -5.68 6.42 10.37
C LEU A 28 -6.95 5.79 9.78
N SER A 29 -7.11 5.91 8.48
CA SER A 29 -8.19 5.35 7.68
C SER A 29 -7.63 4.72 6.41
N ALA A 30 -8.44 3.94 5.70
CA ALA A 30 -8.03 3.35 4.41
C ALA A 30 -7.68 4.44 3.38
N ALA A 31 -8.30 5.62 3.49
CA ALA A 31 -8.04 6.77 2.62
C ALA A 31 -6.61 7.33 2.76
N ASP A 32 -5.89 6.94 3.82
CA ASP A 32 -4.51 7.35 4.07
C ASP A 32 -3.48 6.34 3.54
N LEU A 33 -3.93 5.26 2.90
CA LEU A 33 -3.08 4.14 2.46
C LEU A 33 -2.80 4.18 0.96
N ILE A 34 -1.62 3.73 0.57
CA ILE A 34 -1.26 3.42 -0.82
C ILE A 34 -0.79 1.97 -0.84
N GLN A 35 -1.30 1.15 -1.76
CA GLN A 35 -0.91 -0.26 -1.88
C GLN A 35 0.17 -0.44 -2.96
N PRO A 36 1.42 -0.79 -2.58
CA PRO A 36 2.42 -1.23 -3.56
C PRO A 36 2.00 -2.57 -4.18
N VAL A 37 2.16 -2.72 -5.49
CA VAL A 37 1.87 -3.96 -6.21
C VAL A 37 3.00 -4.28 -7.18
N PHE A 38 3.43 -5.54 -7.20
CA PHE A 38 4.41 -6.05 -8.15
C PHE A 38 3.70 -6.67 -9.35
N VAL A 39 3.99 -6.19 -10.55
CA VAL A 39 3.32 -6.63 -11.78
C VAL A 39 4.25 -7.53 -12.58
N ILE A 40 3.74 -8.66 -13.07
CA ILE A 40 4.45 -9.62 -13.93
C ILE A 40 3.73 -9.78 -15.28
N GLU A 41 4.44 -10.36 -16.25
CA GLU A 41 3.89 -10.74 -17.53
C GLU A 41 2.96 -11.97 -17.41
N GLY A 42 2.14 -12.18 -18.44
CA GLY A 42 1.23 -13.32 -18.55
C GLY A 42 -0.22 -12.97 -18.26
N GLU A 43 -1.03 -14.00 -18.07
CA GLU A 43 -2.47 -13.92 -17.85
C GLU A 43 -2.84 -14.91 -16.74
N ASN A 44 -3.67 -14.51 -15.79
CA ASN A 44 -4.06 -15.27 -14.61
C ASN A 44 -2.87 -15.90 -13.88
N ASN A 45 -1.78 -15.13 -13.75
CA ASN A 45 -0.52 -15.60 -13.20
C ASN A 45 -0.19 -14.89 -11.89
N THR A 46 0.32 -15.66 -10.93
CA THR A 46 0.76 -15.15 -9.64
C THR A 46 2.02 -15.84 -9.17
N GLU A 47 2.89 -15.08 -8.50
CA GLU A 47 4.11 -15.60 -7.90
C GLU A 47 4.28 -15.11 -6.46
N SER A 48 4.39 -16.04 -5.51
CA SER A 48 4.68 -15.68 -4.12
C SER A 48 6.12 -15.18 -3.96
N ILE A 49 6.31 -14.16 -3.11
CA ILE A 49 7.62 -13.61 -2.80
C ILE A 49 8.10 -14.19 -1.45
N SER A 50 9.10 -15.05 -1.47
CA SER A 50 9.55 -15.80 -0.27
C SER A 50 10.01 -14.90 0.88
N SER A 51 10.65 -13.77 0.59
CA SER A 51 11.08 -12.79 1.59
C SER A 51 9.97 -11.86 2.07
N MET A 52 8.79 -11.89 1.44
CA MET A 52 7.64 -11.06 1.78
C MET A 52 6.38 -11.95 1.92
N PRO A 53 6.26 -12.73 3.02
CA PRO A 53 5.12 -13.62 3.21
C PRO A 53 3.78 -12.88 3.13
N GLY A 54 2.85 -13.40 2.33
CA GLY A 54 1.54 -12.79 2.07
C GLY A 54 1.53 -11.73 0.97
N VAL A 55 2.67 -11.50 0.30
CA VAL A 55 2.78 -10.64 -0.89
C VAL A 55 3.08 -11.48 -2.12
N GLU A 56 2.38 -11.16 -3.19
CA GLU A 56 2.47 -11.85 -4.48
C GLU A 56 2.73 -10.85 -5.60
N ARG A 57 3.36 -11.33 -6.67
CA ARG A 57 3.37 -10.66 -7.96
C ARG A 57 2.12 -11.07 -8.73
N LEU A 58 1.54 -10.16 -9.48
CA LEU A 58 0.28 -10.36 -10.19
C LEU A 58 0.44 -10.02 -11.67
N SER A 59 -0.18 -10.80 -12.55
CA SER A 59 -0.44 -10.35 -13.93
C SER A 59 -1.43 -9.18 -13.94
N ILE A 60 -1.48 -8.44 -15.05
CA ILE A 60 -2.29 -7.20 -15.15
C ILE A 60 -3.78 -7.46 -14.90
N ASP A 61 -4.31 -8.58 -15.38
CA ASP A 61 -5.71 -8.97 -15.18
C ASP A 61 -6.05 -9.17 -13.69
N LEU A 62 -5.16 -9.83 -12.93
CA LEU A 62 -5.33 -10.01 -11.49
C LEU A 62 -5.10 -8.70 -10.70
N LEU A 63 -4.21 -7.82 -11.19
CA LEU A 63 -4.04 -6.48 -10.64
C LEU A 63 -5.36 -5.67 -10.73
N CYS A 64 -6.09 -5.76 -11.85
CA CYS A 64 -7.39 -5.09 -11.99
C CYS A 64 -8.40 -5.60 -10.95
N ALA A 65 -8.49 -6.91 -10.75
CA ALA A 65 -9.35 -7.51 -9.72
C ALA A 65 -8.95 -7.07 -8.29
N LEU A 66 -7.64 -6.97 -8.02
CA LEU A 66 -7.14 -6.39 -6.77
C LEU A 66 -7.56 -4.91 -6.64
N GLY A 67 -7.49 -4.13 -7.72
CA GLY A 67 -7.90 -2.73 -7.75
C GLY A 67 -9.36 -2.53 -7.34
N GLU A 68 -10.28 -3.35 -7.87
CA GLU A 68 -11.70 -3.33 -7.47
C GLU A 68 -11.88 -3.61 -5.97
N ARG A 69 -11.15 -4.61 -5.45
CA ARG A 69 -11.18 -4.93 -4.03
C ARG A 69 -10.65 -3.78 -3.17
N LEU A 70 -9.53 -3.17 -3.56
CA LEU A 70 -8.93 -2.03 -2.85
C LEU A 70 -9.90 -0.84 -2.81
N LEU A 71 -10.56 -0.56 -3.95
CA LEU A 71 -11.59 0.46 -4.03
C LEU A 71 -12.76 0.17 -3.08
N SER A 72 -13.25 -1.08 -3.01
CA SER A 72 -14.31 -1.45 -2.08
C SER A 72 -13.92 -1.29 -0.60
N LEU A 73 -12.62 -1.38 -0.30
CA LEU A 73 -12.05 -1.20 1.04
C LEU A 73 -11.74 0.27 1.36
N GLY A 74 -11.87 1.18 0.39
CA GLY A 74 -11.60 2.61 0.54
C GLY A 74 -10.12 3.00 0.40
N VAL A 75 -9.28 2.14 -0.18
CA VAL A 75 -7.88 2.47 -0.49
C VAL A 75 -7.83 3.27 -1.80
N PRO A 76 -7.28 4.50 -1.80
CA PRO A 76 -7.43 5.42 -2.92
C PRO A 76 -6.44 5.19 -4.07
N ALA A 77 -5.31 4.52 -3.83
CA ALA A 77 -4.24 4.44 -4.81
C ALA A 77 -3.39 3.17 -4.69
N VAL A 78 -2.80 2.81 -5.84
CA VAL A 78 -1.78 1.76 -5.99
C VAL A 78 -0.48 2.37 -6.49
N ALA A 79 0.64 1.81 -6.03
CA ALA A 79 1.98 2.11 -6.55
C ALA A 79 2.50 0.89 -7.31
N LEU A 80 2.71 1.04 -8.61
CA LEU A 80 3.06 -0.07 -9.51
C LEU A 80 4.56 -0.28 -9.61
N PHE A 81 5.01 -1.52 -9.48
CA PHE A 81 6.40 -1.93 -9.64
C PHE A 81 6.51 -3.09 -10.64
N PRO A 82 6.88 -2.84 -11.91
CA PRO A 82 6.99 -3.90 -12.91
C PRO A 82 8.20 -4.80 -12.63
N VAL A 83 7.99 -6.11 -12.69
CA VAL A 83 9.05 -7.11 -12.60
C VAL A 83 9.49 -7.45 -14.03
N VAL A 84 10.39 -6.63 -14.54
CA VAL A 84 10.92 -6.76 -15.91
C VAL A 84 11.83 -7.98 -16.02
N GLY A 85 11.54 -8.85 -16.99
CA GLY A 85 12.34 -10.03 -17.33
C GLY A 85 13.80 -9.67 -17.66
N THR A 86 14.73 -10.57 -17.35
CA THR A 86 16.17 -10.32 -17.54
C THR A 86 16.55 -10.10 -19.00
N ASP A 87 15.81 -10.70 -19.92
CA ASP A 87 15.93 -10.56 -21.38
C ASP A 87 15.59 -9.15 -21.88
N LYS A 88 14.78 -8.39 -21.13
CA LYS A 88 14.39 -7.02 -21.46
C LYS A 88 15.22 -5.95 -20.74
N LYS A 89 16.22 -6.37 -19.96
CA LYS A 89 17.14 -5.45 -19.27
C LYS A 89 18.33 -5.14 -20.17
N SER A 90 18.75 -3.89 -20.11
CA SER A 90 19.82 -3.34 -20.93
C SER A 90 20.52 -2.21 -20.19
N ASP A 91 21.77 -1.92 -20.55
CA ASP A 91 22.59 -0.92 -19.87
C ASP A 91 22.02 0.50 -19.99
N LEU A 92 21.26 0.78 -21.06
CA LEU A 92 20.63 2.08 -21.30
C LEU A 92 19.17 2.14 -20.83
N ALA A 93 18.66 1.05 -20.23
CA ALA A 93 17.32 0.96 -19.65
C ALA A 93 16.17 1.34 -20.61
N GLU A 94 16.28 0.98 -21.88
CA GLU A 94 15.29 1.32 -22.92
C GLU A 94 13.86 0.88 -22.55
N GLN A 95 13.73 -0.22 -21.79
CA GLN A 95 12.44 -0.73 -21.34
C GLN A 95 11.70 0.20 -20.36
N ALA A 96 12.40 1.15 -19.72
CA ALA A 96 11.78 2.09 -18.80
C ALA A 96 10.79 3.04 -19.49
N TYR A 97 11.05 3.40 -20.75
CA TYR A 97 10.22 4.33 -21.54
C TYR A 97 9.54 3.68 -22.74
N ASN A 98 9.60 2.35 -22.85
CA ASN A 98 8.87 1.61 -23.87
C ASN A 98 7.35 1.84 -23.69
N PRO A 99 6.62 2.35 -24.70
CA PRO A 99 5.17 2.56 -24.61
C PRO A 99 4.39 1.25 -24.38
N ASP A 100 4.95 0.12 -24.82
CA ASP A 100 4.40 -1.22 -24.61
C ASP A 100 5.01 -1.92 -23.37
N GLY A 101 5.72 -1.16 -22.53
CA GLY A 101 6.32 -1.64 -21.29
C GLY A 101 5.28 -2.13 -20.27
N LEU A 102 5.72 -2.93 -19.30
CA LEU A 102 4.82 -3.58 -18.36
C LEU A 102 4.12 -2.58 -17.43
N ALA A 103 4.81 -1.51 -17.00
CA ALA A 103 4.18 -0.46 -16.22
C ALA A 103 3.18 0.35 -17.06
N GLN A 104 3.52 0.65 -18.31
CA GLN A 104 2.72 1.44 -19.23
C GLN A 104 1.42 0.73 -19.60
N ARG A 105 1.47 -0.57 -19.89
CA ARG A 105 0.27 -1.38 -20.16
C ARG A 105 -0.63 -1.60 -18.93
N ALA A 106 -0.10 -1.38 -17.72
CA ALA A 106 -0.84 -1.53 -16.47
C ALA A 106 -1.53 -0.25 -15.99
N VAL A 107 -1.25 0.90 -16.62
CA VAL A 107 -1.85 2.22 -16.35
C VAL A 107 -2.92 2.53 -17.38
#